data_AF-A0A3S5CP75-F1
#
_entry.id   AF-A0A3S5CP75-F1
#
_cell.length_a   1.000
_cell.length_b   1.000
_cell.length_c   1.000
_cell.angle_alpha   90.00
_cell.angle_beta   90.00
_cell.angle_gamma   90.00
#
_symmetry.space_group_name_H-M   'P 1'
#
loop_
_entity.id
_entity.type
_entity.pdbx_description
1 polymer ?
#
loop_
_entity_poly.entity_id
_entity_poly.type
_entity_poly.pdbx_seq_one_letter_code
_entity_poly.pdbx_strand_id
1 'polypeptide(L)'
;MIIIVGTQLGYSQPIICLSWHPKGGYLLSLSQAVETNQLTSRTACRRLLLHRLAGMTSQSPFAEALAPDSGPGVDEQLGSSFTSRLRRAEHWRLAAFHPGGTKPHLYVTSDHLVHIFDLAERKELRRLRLDSASDKISAFAVHSSGAVFIKA
;
A
#
# COMPACT_ATOMS: atom_id res chain seq x y z
N MET A 1 2.84 -9.26 24.83
CA MET A 1 3.78 -9.43 23.70
C MET A 1 4.02 -8.07 23.08
N ILE A 2 5.27 -7.60 23.06
CA ILE A 2 5.65 -6.34 22.39
C ILE A 2 6.25 -6.71 21.04
N ILE A 3 5.74 -6.14 19.96
CA ILE A 3 6.34 -6.28 18.63
C ILE A 3 7.06 -4.98 18.32
N ILE A 4 8.39 -5.02 18.33
CA ILE A 4 9.21 -3.92 17.88
C ILE A 4 9.36 -4.08 16.37
N VAL A 5 8.61 -3.28 15.61
CA VAL A 5 8.86 -3.16 14.17
C VAL A 5 10.04 -2.20 14.00
N GLY A 6 11.24 -2.74 14.18
CA GLY A 6 12.51 -2.05 13.97
C GLY A 6 13.22 -2.63 12.76
N THR A 7 13.82 -1.79 11.95
CA THR A 7 14.60 -2.18 10.77
C THR A 7 16.06 -2.42 11.16
N GLN A 8 16.58 -3.60 10.84
CA GLN A 8 18.03 -3.79 10.75
C GLN A 8 18.57 -2.93 9.59
N LEU A 9 19.67 -2.20 9.86
CA LEU A 9 20.58 -1.51 8.93
C LEU A 9 20.21 -0.09 8.45
N GLY A 10 20.77 0.91 9.14
CA GLY A 10 21.47 2.06 8.55
C GLY A 10 20.68 3.23 7.95
N TYR A 11 19.52 3.00 7.31
CA TYR A 11 18.75 4.06 6.64
C TYR A 11 17.25 3.74 6.60
N SER A 12 16.59 3.71 7.75
CA SER A 12 15.14 3.48 7.81
C SER A 12 14.36 4.77 8.00
N GLN A 13 13.47 5.05 7.07
CA GLN A 13 12.46 6.09 7.24
C GLN A 13 11.52 5.73 8.40
N PRO A 14 11.05 6.70 9.19
CA PRO A 14 10.17 6.43 10.33
C PRO A 14 8.87 5.76 9.89
N ILE A 15 8.33 4.86 10.71
CA ILE A 15 7.01 4.25 10.47
C ILE A 15 5.95 5.29 10.81
N ILE A 16 5.09 5.60 9.84
CA ILE A 16 4.03 6.62 9.96
C ILE A 16 2.64 6.03 10.08
N CYS A 17 2.47 4.74 9.77
CA CYS A 17 1.19 4.05 9.92
C CYS A 17 1.41 2.57 10.21
N LEU A 18 0.56 2.02 11.09
CA LEU A 18 0.47 0.60 11.42
C LEU A 18 -0.99 0.15 11.33
N SER A 19 -1.21 -1.07 10.83
CA SER A 19 -2.55 -1.69 10.81
C SER A 19 -2.46 -3.18 11.13
N TRP A 20 -3.18 -3.60 12.16
CA TRP A 20 -3.31 -5.00 12.50
C TRP A 20 -4.31 -5.68 11.58
N HIS A 21 -3.95 -6.85 11.06
CA HIS A 21 -4.93 -7.68 10.40
C HIS A 21 -5.93 -8.19 11.44
N PRO A 22 -7.26 -8.19 11.18
CA PRO A 22 -8.28 -8.55 12.17
C PRO A 22 -8.13 -9.96 12.77
N LYS A 23 -7.49 -10.88 12.03
CA LYS A 23 -7.19 -12.25 12.49
C LYS A 23 -5.89 -12.38 13.32
N GLY A 24 -5.17 -11.28 13.56
CA GLY A 24 -3.99 -11.25 14.44
C GLY A 24 -2.68 -11.86 13.90
N GLY A 25 -2.68 -12.53 12.74
CA GLY A 25 -1.48 -13.17 12.18
C GLY A 25 -0.53 -12.25 11.39
N TYR A 26 -0.99 -11.05 11.04
CA TYR A 26 -0.26 -10.11 10.20
C TYR A 26 -0.33 -8.69 10.77
N LEU A 27 0.75 -7.95 10.57
CA LEU A 27 0.86 -6.52 10.83
C LEU A 27 1.29 -5.83 9.54
N LEU A 28 0.63 -4.73 9.19
CA LEU A 28 1.04 -3.86 8.11
C LEU A 28 1.80 -2.67 8.69
N SER A 29 2.89 -2.28 8.05
CA SER A 29 3.56 -1.00 8.31
C SER A 29 3.72 -0.19 7.04
N LEU A 30 3.73 1.13 7.21
CA LEU A 30 4.05 2.09 6.17
C LEU A 30 5.07 3.07 6.70
N SER A 31 6.23 3.15 6.05
CA SER A 31 7.27 4.13 6.37
C SER A 31 7.08 5.45 5.64
N GLN A 32 7.64 6.54 6.15
CA GLN A 32 7.70 7.85 5.49
C GLN A 32 8.45 7.75 4.15
N ALA A 33 8.11 8.62 3.19
CA ALA A 33 8.86 8.69 1.95
C ALA A 33 10.20 9.36 2.20
N VAL A 34 11.23 8.95 1.48
CA VAL A 34 12.44 9.76 1.38
C VAL A 34 12.08 11.00 0.56
N GLU A 35 12.38 12.19 1.08
CA GLU A 35 12.16 13.49 0.43
C GLU A 35 13.13 13.74 -0.74
N THR A 36 13.38 12.74 -1.58
CA THR A 36 14.08 12.95 -2.84
C THR A 36 13.06 13.36 -3.90
N ASN A 37 13.44 14.30 -4.78
CA ASN A 37 12.61 14.77 -5.91
C ASN A 37 12.21 13.65 -6.92
N GLN A 38 12.58 12.40 -6.65
CA GLN A 38 12.29 11.23 -7.48
C GLN A 38 11.78 10.09 -6.63
N LEU A 39 10.63 10.30 -5.96
CA LEU A 39 9.85 9.15 -5.55
C LEU A 39 9.48 8.41 -6.85
N THR A 40 9.72 7.10 -6.88
CA THR A 40 9.31 6.22 -7.98
C THR A 40 8.19 5.33 -7.46
N SER A 41 7.36 4.82 -8.37
CA SER A 41 6.31 3.84 -8.03
C SER A 41 6.86 2.67 -7.20
N ARG A 42 8.07 2.21 -7.55
CA ARG A 42 8.79 1.12 -6.90
C ARG A 42 9.25 1.49 -5.49
N THR A 43 9.76 2.70 -5.27
CA THR A 43 10.17 3.16 -3.94
C THR A 43 8.97 3.47 -3.05
N ALA A 44 7.85 3.95 -3.61
CA ALA A 44 6.59 4.09 -2.89
C ALA A 44 6.07 2.73 -2.37
N CYS A 45 6.04 1.71 -3.23
CA CYS A 45 5.58 0.38 -2.86
C CYS A 45 6.43 -0.29 -1.78
N ARG A 46 7.75 -0.11 -1.81
CA ARG A 46 8.70 -0.69 -0.83
C ARG A 46 8.53 -0.16 0.60
N ARG A 47 7.87 0.97 0.78
CA ARG A 47 7.58 1.55 2.10
C ARG A 47 6.45 0.81 2.82
N LEU A 48 5.62 0.10 2.08
CA LEU A 48 4.51 -0.67 2.60
C LEU A 48 4.97 -2.11 2.83
N LEU A 49 5.02 -2.54 4.07
CA LEU A 49 5.46 -3.88 4.44
C LEU A 49 4.34 -4.66 5.11
N LEU A 50 4.19 -5.90 4.68
CA LEU A 50 3.36 -6.91 5.31
C LEU A 50 4.27 -7.82 6.16
N HIS A 51 4.09 -7.77 7.47
CA HIS A 51 4.80 -8.58 8.44
C HIS A 51 3.95 -9.78 8.83
N ARG A 52 4.50 -10.99 8.70
CA ARG A 52 3.88 -12.24 9.16
C ARG A 52 4.50 -12.64 10.49
N LEU A 53 3.69 -12.66 11.54
CA LEU A 53 4.20 -12.81 12.90
C LEU A 53 4.71 -14.21 13.22
N ALA A 54 3.99 -15.24 12.78
CA ALA A 54 4.36 -16.63 13.06
C ALA A 54 5.73 -17.04 12.49
N GLY A 55 6.24 -16.32 11.49
CA GLY A 55 7.55 -16.55 10.89
C GLY A 55 8.52 -15.38 11.00
N MET A 56 8.12 -14.29 11.66
CA MET A 56 8.88 -13.02 11.72
C MET A 56 9.40 -12.54 10.35
N THR A 57 8.62 -12.78 9.28
CA THR A 57 9.01 -12.38 7.92
C THR A 57 8.34 -11.07 7.53
N SER A 58 9.01 -10.31 6.67
CA SER A 58 8.52 -9.04 6.15
C SER A 58 8.65 -9.02 4.63
N GLN A 59 7.59 -8.58 3.94
CA GLN A 59 7.59 -8.48 2.48
C GLN A 59 6.87 -7.22 2.01
N SER A 60 7.33 -6.64 0.91
CA SER A 60 6.60 -5.56 0.23
C SER A 60 5.67 -6.18 -0.82
N PRO A 61 4.34 -6.20 -0.60
CA PRO A 61 3.39 -7.00 -1.39
C PRO A 61 3.32 -6.61 -2.88
N PHE A 62 3.73 -5.38 -3.22
CA PHE A 62 3.64 -4.85 -4.58
C PHE A 62 5.01 -4.50 -5.21
N ALA A 63 6.14 -4.73 -4.52
CA ALA A 63 7.45 -4.33 -5.05
C ALA A 63 7.92 -5.21 -6.21
N GLU A 64 7.53 -6.48 -6.20
CA GLU A 64 7.92 -7.48 -7.20
C GLU A 64 7.17 -7.27 -8.53
N ALA A 65 5.89 -6.89 -8.45
CA ALA A 65 5.08 -6.55 -9.63
C ALA A 65 5.60 -5.32 -10.41
N LEU A 66 6.58 -4.58 -9.87
CA LEU A 66 7.19 -3.40 -10.48
C LEU A 66 8.69 -3.61 -10.83
N ALA A 67 9.15 -4.86 -10.91
CA ALA A 67 10.52 -5.18 -11.30
C ALA A 67 10.71 -5.11 -12.84
N PRO A 68 11.85 -4.58 -13.33
CA PRO A 68 12.07 -4.35 -14.76
C PRO A 68 12.27 -5.62 -15.63
N ASP A 69 12.44 -6.82 -15.04
CA ASP A 69 12.80 -8.04 -15.78
C ASP A 69 11.62 -9.00 -16.08
N SER A 70 10.38 -8.53 -16.03
CA SER A 70 9.30 -9.21 -16.78
C SER A 70 9.29 -8.60 -18.18
N GLY A 71 10.06 -9.19 -19.10
CA GLY A 71 10.29 -8.66 -20.45
C GLY A 71 9.00 -8.40 -21.25
N PRO A 72 9.08 -7.62 -22.35
CA PRO A 72 7.94 -7.41 -23.24
C PRO A 72 7.71 -8.69 -24.04
N GLY A 73 6.89 -9.59 -23.52
CA GLY A 73 6.31 -10.67 -24.31
C GLY A 73 5.33 -10.06 -25.31
N VAL A 74 5.69 -10.14 -26.59
CA VAL A 74 4.81 -10.05 -27.77
C VAL A 74 3.38 -10.51 -27.44
N ASP A 75 2.50 -9.53 -27.22
CA ASP A 75 1.06 -9.51 -27.48
C ASP A 75 0.44 -8.30 -26.74
N GLU A 76 0.68 -7.13 -27.32
CA GLU A 76 0.11 -5.85 -26.94
C GLU A 76 -1.38 -5.80 -27.35
N GLN A 77 -2.25 -6.60 -26.70
CA GLN A 77 -3.70 -6.39 -26.85
C GLN A 77 -4.65 -6.85 -25.74
N LEU A 78 -4.21 -7.32 -24.56
CA LEU A 78 -5.16 -7.53 -23.43
C LEU A 78 -4.64 -7.34 -21.99
N GLY A 79 -3.38 -6.95 -21.78
CA GLY A 79 -2.77 -6.94 -20.44
C GLY A 79 -2.41 -5.56 -19.88
N SER A 80 -3.37 -4.65 -19.65
CA SER A 80 -3.16 -3.36 -18.94
C SER A 80 -2.95 -3.53 -17.40
N SER A 81 -2.18 -4.55 -17.04
CA SER A 81 -2.13 -5.17 -15.73
C SER A 81 -1.22 -4.40 -14.77
N PHE A 82 -1.83 -3.72 -13.79
CA PHE A 82 -1.23 -3.16 -12.57
C PHE A 82 -0.13 -2.08 -12.70
N THR A 83 0.94 -2.35 -13.45
CA THR A 83 2.17 -1.54 -13.54
C THR A 83 1.97 -0.17 -14.20
N SER A 84 1.04 -0.10 -15.17
CA SER A 84 0.69 1.15 -15.84
C SER A 84 -0.12 2.10 -14.98
N ARG A 85 -0.75 1.61 -13.90
CA ARG A 85 -1.68 2.41 -13.09
C ARG A 85 -0.94 3.09 -11.95
N LEU A 86 0.07 2.48 -11.34
CA LEU A 86 0.93 3.11 -10.32
C LEU A 86 1.95 4.11 -10.92
N ARG A 87 1.69 4.66 -12.12
CA ARG A 87 2.61 5.47 -12.96
C ARG A 87 3.11 6.77 -12.33
N ARG A 88 2.54 7.23 -11.23
CA ARG A 88 3.07 8.36 -10.45
C ARG A 88 3.40 7.87 -9.06
N ALA A 89 4.59 8.19 -8.59
CA ALA A 89 4.97 7.86 -7.24
C ALA A 89 4.15 8.72 -6.28
N GLU A 90 3.17 8.09 -5.64
CA GLU A 90 2.30 8.78 -4.71
C GLU A 90 2.92 8.78 -3.32
N HIS A 91 2.81 9.92 -2.64
CA HIS A 91 3.23 10.03 -1.26
C HIS A 91 2.17 9.38 -0.37
N TRP A 92 2.25 8.05 -0.22
CA TRP A 92 1.33 7.32 0.66
C TRP A 92 1.50 7.76 2.12
N ARG A 93 0.38 7.92 2.82
CA ARG A 93 0.32 8.48 4.18
C ARG A 93 -0.32 7.54 5.17
N LEU A 94 -1.37 6.83 4.77
CA LEU A 94 -2.08 5.90 5.63
C LEU A 94 -2.33 4.58 4.89
N ALA A 95 -2.40 3.48 5.64
CA ALA A 95 -2.73 2.18 5.09
C ALA A 95 -3.48 1.32 6.11
N ALA A 96 -4.49 0.58 5.66
CA ALA A 96 -5.30 -0.26 6.54
C ALA A 96 -5.78 -1.54 5.84
N PHE A 97 -5.89 -2.62 6.62
CA PHE A 97 -6.61 -3.81 6.19
C PHE A 97 -8.12 -3.55 6.14
N HIS A 98 -8.81 -4.34 5.32
CA HIS A 98 -10.26 -4.48 5.45
C HIS A 98 -10.62 -5.00 6.85
N PRO A 99 -11.47 -4.31 7.63
CA PRO A 99 -11.68 -4.62 9.05
C PRO A 99 -12.44 -5.93 9.29
N GLY A 100 -13.20 -6.42 8.31
CA GLY A 100 -13.90 -7.70 8.42
C GLY A 100 -13.00 -8.93 8.31
N GLY A 101 -11.76 -8.79 7.83
CA GLY A 101 -10.81 -9.91 7.68
C GLY A 101 -11.23 -11.06 6.74
N THR A 102 -12.38 -10.92 6.06
CA THR A 102 -12.91 -11.87 5.08
C THR A 102 -12.36 -11.64 3.69
N LYS A 103 -12.15 -10.38 3.32
CA LYS A 103 -11.55 -9.96 2.05
C LYS A 103 -10.07 -9.66 2.25
N PRO A 104 -9.16 -10.15 1.39
CA PRO A 104 -7.72 -9.85 1.46
C PRO A 104 -7.42 -8.46 0.90
N HIS A 105 -8.27 -7.47 1.20
CA HIS A 105 -8.14 -6.13 0.64
C HIS A 105 -7.29 -5.23 1.53
N LEU A 106 -6.53 -4.37 0.86
CA LEU A 106 -5.75 -3.32 1.48
C LEU A 106 -6.18 -1.96 0.94
N TYR A 107 -6.29 -0.99 1.83
CA TYR A 107 -6.59 0.40 1.51
C TYR A 107 -5.36 1.23 1.79
N VAL A 108 -4.91 2.03 0.83
CA VAL A 108 -3.73 2.89 0.96
C VAL A 108 -4.08 4.28 0.45
N THR A 109 -3.75 5.32 1.20
CA THR A 109 -4.11 6.69 0.84
C THR A 109 -2.88 7.56 0.53
N SER A 110 -3.01 8.42 -0.45
CA SER A 110 -2.14 9.59 -0.67
C SER A 110 -2.89 10.87 -0.26
N ASP A 111 -2.41 12.05 -0.69
CA ASP A 111 -3.08 13.33 -0.38
C ASP A 111 -4.48 13.42 -0.98
N HIS A 112 -4.73 12.81 -2.14
CA HIS A 112 -6.00 13.02 -2.88
C HIS A 112 -6.64 11.72 -3.37
N LEU A 113 -6.01 10.58 -3.12
CA LEU A 113 -6.44 9.28 -3.63
C LEU A 113 -6.48 8.25 -2.52
N VAL A 114 -7.46 7.36 -2.62
CA VAL A 114 -7.50 6.08 -1.90
C VAL A 114 -7.40 4.96 -2.93
N HIS A 115 -6.35 4.17 -2.82
CA HIS A 115 -6.17 2.93 -3.56
C HIS A 115 -6.78 1.76 -2.79
N ILE A 116 -7.45 0.87 -3.50
CA ILE A 116 -7.95 -0.39 -2.96
C ILE A 116 -7.28 -1.53 -3.73
N PHE A 117 -6.51 -2.34 -3.03
CA PHE A 117 -5.76 -3.47 -3.58
C PHE A 117 -6.33 -4.80 -3.09
N ASP A 118 -6.20 -5.84 -3.90
CA ASP A 118 -6.31 -7.23 -3.50
C ASP A 118 -4.91 -7.79 -3.25
N LEU A 119 -4.66 -8.29 -2.05
CA LEU A 119 -3.37 -8.87 -1.66
C LEU A 119 -3.15 -10.28 -2.21
N ALA A 120 -4.21 -11.05 -2.43
CA ALA A 120 -4.11 -12.41 -2.96
C ALA A 120 -3.80 -12.38 -4.46
N GLU A 121 -4.50 -11.53 -5.20
CA GLU A 121 -4.30 -11.34 -6.64
C GLU A 121 -3.18 -10.34 -6.97
N ARG A 122 -2.63 -9.67 -5.95
CA ARG A 122 -1.57 -8.65 -6.05
C ARG A 122 -1.90 -7.56 -7.08
N LYS A 123 -3.15 -7.10 -7.10
CA LYS A 123 -3.65 -6.12 -8.08
C LYS A 123 -4.45 -5.01 -7.44
N GLU A 124 -4.55 -3.88 -8.16
CA GLU A 124 -5.41 -2.76 -7.75
C GLU A 124 -6.82 -3.00 -8.27
N LEU A 125 -7.79 -2.97 -7.36
CA LEU A 125 -9.21 -3.15 -7.66
C LEU A 125 -9.86 -1.83 -8.05
N ARG A 126 -9.55 -0.75 -7.31
CA ARG A 126 -10.25 0.53 -7.46
C ARG A 126 -9.42 1.70 -6.93
N ARG A 127 -9.72 2.91 -7.45
CA ARG A 127 -9.29 4.20 -6.90
C ARG A 127 -10.50 5.06 -6.57
N LEU A 128 -10.42 5.76 -5.45
CA LEU A 128 -11.34 6.83 -5.09
C LEU A 128 -10.53 8.12 -5.05
N ARG A 129 -11.05 9.19 -5.65
CA ARG A 129 -10.38 10.49 -5.72
C ARG A 129 -11.26 11.53 -5.05
N LEU A 130 -10.65 12.47 -4.33
CA LEU A 130 -11.35 13.67 -3.90
C LEU A 130 -11.67 14.56 -5.10
N ASP A 131 -12.90 15.06 -5.15
CA ASP A 131 -13.37 15.90 -6.27
C ASP A 131 -12.65 17.25 -6.30
N SER A 132 -12.31 17.78 -5.12
CA SER A 132 -11.55 19.02 -4.97
C SER A 132 -10.04 18.74 -5.00
N ALA A 133 -9.33 19.47 -5.85
CA ALA A 133 -7.87 19.36 -5.96
C ALA A 133 -7.12 20.03 -4.79
N SER A 134 -7.77 20.92 -4.03
CA SER A 134 -7.17 21.58 -2.87
C SER A 134 -7.30 20.76 -1.59
N ASP A 135 -8.26 19.84 -1.54
CA ASP A 135 -8.62 19.08 -0.35
C ASP A 135 -7.64 17.93 -0.14
N LYS A 136 -7.13 17.75 1.09
CA LYS A 136 -6.14 16.72 1.39
C LYS A 136 -6.66 15.73 2.40
N ILE A 137 -6.59 14.45 2.08
CA ILE A 137 -6.93 13.37 3.00
C ILE A 137 -6.08 13.50 4.27
N SER A 138 -6.74 13.87 5.36
CA SER A 138 -6.14 13.98 6.70
C SER A 138 -6.39 12.73 7.54
N ALA A 139 -7.48 12.02 7.26
CA ALA A 139 -7.80 10.73 7.87
C ALA A 139 -8.73 9.91 6.96
N PHE A 140 -8.71 8.60 7.12
CA PHE A 140 -9.70 7.72 6.52
C PHE A 140 -10.06 6.55 7.44
N ALA A 141 -11.27 6.03 7.28
CA ALA A 141 -11.74 4.83 7.95
C ALA A 141 -12.38 3.89 6.93
N VAL A 142 -12.26 2.59 7.18
CA VAL A 142 -12.88 1.54 6.35
C VAL A 142 -13.96 0.88 7.19
N HIS A 143 -15.16 0.77 6.65
CA HIS A 143 -16.25 0.01 7.26
C HIS A 143 -16.18 -1.48 6.88
N SER A 144 -16.80 -2.36 7.66
CA SER A 144 -16.82 -3.82 7.40
C SER A 144 -17.50 -4.22 6.09
N SER A 145 -18.32 -3.35 5.51
CA SER A 145 -18.87 -3.54 4.15
C SER A 145 -17.83 -3.29 3.05
N GLY A 146 -16.73 -2.61 3.38
CA GLY A 146 -15.70 -2.13 2.45
C GLY A 146 -15.89 -0.68 2.00
N ALA A 147 -16.92 0.02 2.50
CA ALA A 147 -17.09 1.45 2.29
C ALA A 147 -15.97 2.25 2.96
N VAL A 148 -15.56 3.34 2.32
CA VAL A 148 -14.46 4.21 2.78
C VAL A 148 -15.03 5.56 3.18
N PHE A 149 -14.71 5.99 4.39
CA PHE A 149 -15.02 7.32 4.91
C PHE A 149 -13.73 8.13 4.94
N ILE A 150 -13.76 9.35 4.40
CA ILE A 150 -12.58 10.20 4.23
C ILE A 150 -12.85 11.53 4.92
N LYS A 151 -11.85 12.03 5.66
CA LYS A 151 -11.79 13.42 6.11
C LYS A 151 -10.77 14.15 5.23
N ALA A 152 -11.26 15.12 4.47
CA ALA A 152 -10.50 16.05 3.64
C ALA A 152 -10.00 17.27 4.44
#